data_AF-A0A3Q3VLF3-F1
#
_entry.id   AF-A0A3Q3VLF3-F1
#
_cell.length_a   1.000
_cell.length_b   1.000
_cell.length_c   1.000
_cell.angle_alpha   90.00
_cell.angle_beta   90.00
_cell.angle_gamma   90.00
#
_symmetry.space_group_name_H-M   'P 1'
#
loop_
_entity.id
_entity.type
_entity.pdbx_description
1 polymer ?
#
loop_
_entity_poly.entity_id
_entity_poly.type
_entity_poly.pdbx_seq_one_letter_code
_entity_poly.pdbx_strand_id
1 'polypeptide(L)'
;MNVLLSLLCLSLVVAPECSSLPKMGDSLRRSINSIISMAQTTLVHIKNIRTGECTVVPPVEGLTNIILDLGRLDNELQSLLTEPPSQIQADVSSLEGRARSFAQMLGCGVPARPTKETSNNLFPDSRLQLSLMKVQCYLEKFLLNKDKLKIC
;
A
#
# COMPACT_ATOMS: atom_id res chain seq x y z
N MET A 1 -31.43 -26.77 53.58
CA MET A 1 -31.30 -26.34 52.16
C MET A 1 -30.18 -25.29 52.06
N ASN A 2 -28.91 -25.71 51.99
CA ASN A 2 -27.76 -24.79 51.91
C ASN A 2 -26.69 -25.34 50.95
N VAL A 3 -27.12 -25.86 49.79
CA VAL A 3 -26.19 -26.42 48.78
C VAL A 3 -26.35 -25.73 47.41
N LEU A 4 -27.39 -24.92 47.23
CA LEU A 4 -27.65 -24.20 45.96
C LEU A 4 -26.99 -22.81 45.87
N LEU A 5 -26.49 -22.25 46.97
CA LEU A 5 -25.92 -20.89 46.97
C LEU A 5 -24.43 -20.88 46.56
N SER A 6 -23.73 -22.00 46.70
CA SER A 6 -22.28 -22.07 46.49
C SER A 6 -21.85 -22.24 45.02
N LEU A 7 -22.79 -22.56 44.12
CA LEU A 7 -22.51 -22.78 42.70
C LEU A 7 -22.66 -21.52 41.84
N LEU A 8 -23.21 -20.43 42.38
CA LEU A 8 -23.40 -19.17 41.66
C LEU A 8 -22.19 -18.23 41.71
N CYS A 9 -21.17 -18.53 42.52
CA CYS A 9 -19.97 -17.69 42.64
C CYS A 9 -18.82 -18.07 41.69
N LEU A 10 -18.96 -19.13 40.88
CA LEU A 10 -17.91 -19.61 39.97
C LEU A 10 -18.05 -19.13 38.52
N SER A 11 -19.08 -18.33 38.19
CA SER A 11 -19.25 -17.72 36.87
C SER A 11 -18.68 -16.30 36.76
N LEU A 12 -18.16 -15.73 37.85
CA LEU A 12 -17.41 -14.47 37.85
C LEU A 12 -15.92 -14.70 37.60
N VAL A 13 -15.60 -15.48 36.56
CA VAL A 13 -14.31 -15.32 35.89
C VAL A 13 -14.43 -14.03 35.10
N VAL A 14 -13.96 -12.95 35.74
CA VAL A 14 -13.68 -11.66 35.12
C VAL A 14 -13.02 -11.93 33.78
N ALA A 15 -13.69 -11.54 32.70
CA ALA A 15 -13.18 -11.65 31.35
C ALA A 15 -11.78 -11.02 31.31
N PRO A 16 -10.77 -11.70 30.72
CA PRO A 16 -9.45 -11.11 30.57
C PRO A 16 -9.62 -9.87 29.70
N GLU A 17 -9.21 -8.74 30.28
CA GLU A 17 -9.02 -7.43 29.66
C GLU A 17 -9.66 -7.28 28.28
N CYS A 18 -10.85 -6.66 28.26
CA CYS A 18 -11.38 -6.09 27.03
C CYS A 18 -10.28 -5.24 26.39
N SER A 19 -9.59 -5.81 25.41
CA SER A 19 -8.71 -5.08 24.50
C SER A 19 -9.58 -3.98 23.91
N SER A 20 -9.38 -2.76 24.39
CA SER A 20 -10.12 -1.59 23.91
C SER A 20 -9.94 -1.58 22.39
N LEU A 21 -11.06 -1.72 21.66
CA LEU A 21 -11.04 -1.68 20.20
C LEU A 21 -10.26 -0.42 19.80
N PRO A 22 -9.25 -0.51 18.91
CA PRO A 22 -8.51 0.67 18.49
C PRO A 22 -9.50 1.74 18.05
N LYS A 23 -9.40 2.94 18.63
CA LYS A 23 -10.21 4.07 18.18
C LYS A 23 -9.95 4.25 16.68
N MET A 24 -10.99 4.56 15.90
CA MET A 24 -10.88 4.71 14.44
C MET A 24 -9.67 5.55 14.01
N GLY A 25 -9.39 6.64 14.75
CA GLY A 25 -8.19 7.48 14.53
C GLY A 25 -6.85 6.75 14.65
N ASP A 26 -6.71 5.81 15.59
CA ASP A 26 -5.50 4.99 15.74
C ASP A 26 -5.35 4.00 14.58
N SER A 27 -6.46 3.44 14.10
CA SER A 27 -6.48 2.57 12.92
C SER A 27 -6.05 3.33 11.66
N LEU A 28 -6.57 4.55 11.47
CA LEU A 28 -6.21 5.42 10.36
C LEU A 28 -4.72 5.78 10.38
N ARG A 29 -4.21 6.21 11.54
CA ARG A 29 -2.78 6.54 11.72
C ARG A 29 -1.89 5.33 11.43
N ARG A 30 -2.27 4.14 11.92
CA ARG A 30 -1.53 2.91 11.66
C ARG A 30 -1.50 2.56 10.17
N SER A 31 -2.63 2.73 9.48
CA SER A 31 -2.72 2.49 8.04
C SER A 31 -1.85 3.45 7.22
N ILE A 32 -1.86 4.75 7.54
CA ILE A 32 -0.98 5.74 6.92
C ILE A 32 0.50 5.36 7.12
N ASN A 33 0.90 5.05 8.35
CA ASN A 33 2.28 4.67 8.67
C ASN A 33 2.69 3.39 7.92
N SER A 34 1.77 2.43 7.79
CA SER A 34 2.01 1.20 7.02
C SER A 34 2.26 1.50 5.55
N ILE A 35 1.45 2.35 4.91
CA ILE A 35 1.63 2.74 3.50
C ILE A 35 2.98 3.46 3.32
N ILE A 36 3.30 4.39 4.21
CA ILE A 36 4.58 5.12 4.18
C ILE A 36 5.77 4.15 4.29
N SER A 37 5.72 3.22 5.25
CA SER A 37 6.77 2.23 5.47
C SER A 37 6.96 1.33 4.25
N MET A 38 5.86 0.86 3.65
CA MET A 38 5.93 0.06 2.42
C MET A 38 6.60 0.84 1.29
N ALA A 39 6.20 2.10 1.04
CA ALA A 39 6.83 2.94 0.02
C ALA A 39 8.33 3.18 0.26
N GLN A 40 8.74 3.37 1.52
CA GLN A 40 10.16 3.51 1.88
C GLN A 40 10.94 2.22 1.60
N THR A 41 10.39 1.07 1.99
CA THR A 41 10.99 -0.24 1.72
C THR A 41 11.14 -0.49 0.22
N THR A 42 10.11 -0.19 -0.58
CA THR A 42 10.18 -0.30 -2.04
C THR A 42 11.29 0.57 -2.63
N LEU A 43 11.46 1.81 -2.13
CA LEU A 43 12.55 2.68 -2.56
C LEU A 43 13.93 2.10 -2.23
N VAL A 44 14.09 1.50 -1.05
CA VAL A 44 15.35 0.82 -0.69
C VAL A 44 15.63 -0.32 -1.68
N HIS A 45 14.63 -1.15 -1.99
CA HIS A 45 14.79 -2.22 -2.96
C HIS A 45 15.15 -1.71 -4.36
N ILE A 46 14.56 -0.61 -4.83
CA ILE A 46 14.91 0.00 -6.12
C ILE A 46 16.34 0.55 -6.10
N LYS A 47 16.73 1.26 -5.03
CA LYS A 47 18.07 1.85 -4.91
C LYS A 47 19.19 0.81 -4.81
N ASN A 48 18.88 -0.40 -4.36
CA ASN A 48 19.80 -1.52 -4.39
C ASN A 48 20.05 -2.05 -5.82
N ILE A 49 19.13 -1.81 -6.75
CA ILE A 49 19.20 -2.31 -8.13
C ILE A 49 19.71 -1.23 -9.09
N ARG A 50 19.34 0.04 -8.88
CA ARG A 50 19.81 1.14 -9.73
C ARG A 50 20.18 2.38 -8.93
N THR A 51 21.14 3.11 -9.46
CA THR A 51 21.53 4.44 -9.00
C THR A 51 21.06 5.47 -10.04
N GLY A 52 20.36 6.50 -9.59
CA GLY A 52 19.83 7.54 -10.47
C GLY A 52 18.83 8.43 -9.76
N GLU A 53 18.82 9.70 -10.11
CA GLU A 53 17.89 10.68 -9.56
C GLU A 53 16.60 10.75 -10.36
N CYS A 54 15.55 11.23 -9.71
CA CYS A 54 14.28 11.45 -10.37
C CYS A 54 14.30 12.74 -11.20
N THR A 55 13.88 12.67 -12.46
CA THR A 55 13.92 13.82 -13.38
C THR A 55 12.55 14.44 -13.66
N VAL A 56 11.47 13.67 -13.83
CA VAL A 56 10.10 14.21 -14.04
C VAL A 56 9.03 13.21 -13.59
N VAL A 57 8.03 13.65 -12.83
CA VAL A 57 6.89 12.84 -12.38
C VAL A 57 5.61 13.67 -12.35
N PRO A 58 4.45 13.09 -12.70
CA PRO A 58 3.16 13.73 -12.43
C PRO A 58 2.96 14.06 -10.94
N PRO A 59 2.12 15.07 -10.64
CA PRO A 59 1.81 15.47 -9.28
C PRO A 59 1.09 14.36 -8.50
N VAL A 60 1.33 14.30 -7.19
CA VAL A 60 0.57 13.46 -6.26
C VAL A 60 -0.59 14.30 -5.71
N GLU A 61 -1.82 13.99 -6.12
CA GLU A 61 -2.99 14.83 -5.83
C GLU A 61 -3.78 14.36 -4.60
N GLY A 62 -4.25 13.12 -4.62
CA GLY A 62 -5.14 12.53 -3.62
C GLY A 62 -5.12 11.01 -3.68
N LEU A 63 -5.70 10.34 -2.68
CA LEU A 63 -5.67 8.90 -2.49
C LEU A 63 -6.21 8.12 -3.71
N THR A 64 -7.24 8.64 -4.37
CA THR A 64 -7.79 8.04 -5.60
C THR A 64 -6.77 8.04 -6.74
N ASN A 65 -6.08 9.15 -6.96
CA ASN A 65 -5.00 9.23 -7.95
C ASN A 65 -3.81 8.37 -7.54
N ILE A 66 -3.50 8.29 -6.24
CA ILE A 66 -2.44 7.42 -5.73
C ILE A 66 -2.70 5.95 -6.10
N ILE A 67 -3.93 5.48 -5.94
CA ILE A 67 -4.33 4.12 -6.32
C ILE A 67 -4.18 3.91 -7.84
N LEU A 68 -4.61 4.87 -8.65
CA LEU A 68 -4.51 4.78 -10.11
C LEU A 68 -3.07 4.72 -10.60
N ASP A 69 -2.21 5.61 -10.09
CA ASP A 69 -0.81 5.68 -10.50
C ASP A 69 -0.04 4.43 -10.07
N LEU A 70 -0.25 3.94 -8.84
CA LEU A 70 0.34 2.67 -8.39
C LEU A 70 -0.14 1.49 -9.24
N GLY A 71 -1.43 1.46 -9.61
CA GLY A 71 -1.98 0.41 -10.48
C GLY A 71 -1.39 0.44 -11.89
N ARG A 72 -1.14 1.62 -12.45
CA ARG A 72 -0.44 1.77 -13.74
C ARG A 72 1.00 1.28 -13.65
N LEU A 73 1.72 1.66 -12.59
CA LEU A 73 3.09 1.23 -12.35
C LEU A 73 3.21 -0.29 -12.17
N ASP A 74 2.30 -0.93 -11.43
CA ASP A 74 2.24 -2.39 -11.29
C ASP A 74 2.04 -3.06 -12.66
N ASN A 75 1.12 -2.56 -13.48
CA ASN A 75 0.88 -3.09 -14.82
C ASN A 75 2.12 -2.94 -15.74
N GLU A 76 2.80 -1.80 -15.69
CA GLU A 76 4.05 -1.60 -16.45
C GLU A 76 5.11 -2.63 -16.04
N LEU A 77 5.36 -2.81 -14.73
CA LEU A 77 6.33 -3.78 -14.23
C LEU A 77 5.94 -5.22 -14.61
N GLN A 78 4.67 -5.58 -14.47
CA GLN A 78 4.16 -6.91 -14.81
C GLN A 78 4.16 -7.20 -16.32
N SER A 79 4.22 -6.17 -17.17
CA SER A 79 4.35 -6.35 -18.63
C SER A 79 5.78 -6.67 -19.05
N LEU A 80 6.77 -6.36 -18.21
CA LEU A 80 8.20 -6.45 -18.51
C LEU A 80 8.88 -7.64 -17.82
N LEU A 81 8.27 -8.17 -16.76
CA LEU A 81 8.80 -9.29 -15.99
C LEU A 81 8.00 -10.56 -16.31
N THR A 82 8.67 -11.55 -16.90
CA THR A 82 8.17 -12.93 -16.95
C THR A 82 8.48 -13.63 -15.64
N GLU A 83 7.55 -14.47 -15.17
CA GLU A 83 7.52 -15.05 -13.82
C GLU A 83 8.87 -15.55 -13.26
N PRO A 84 9.12 -15.43 -11.94
CA PRO A 84 8.25 -14.83 -10.91
C PRO A 84 8.33 -13.27 -10.85
N PRO A 85 7.34 -12.60 -10.21
CA PRO A 85 7.41 -11.18 -9.88
C PRO A 85 8.76 -10.78 -9.31
N SER A 86 9.38 -9.71 -9.84
CA SER A 86 10.46 -9.08 -9.09
C SER A 86 9.90 -8.57 -7.75
N GLN A 87 10.73 -8.55 -6.71
CA GLN A 87 10.37 -8.02 -5.39
C GLN A 87 9.68 -6.64 -5.49
N ILE A 88 10.15 -5.78 -6.41
CA ILE A 88 9.61 -4.44 -6.61
C ILE A 88 8.17 -4.49 -7.14
N GLN A 89 7.85 -5.41 -8.04
CA GLN A 89 6.49 -5.56 -8.55
C GLN A 89 5.54 -6.00 -7.44
N ALA A 90 5.95 -6.97 -6.61
CA ALA A 90 5.18 -7.40 -5.45
C ALA A 90 4.99 -6.27 -4.42
N ASP A 91 6.02 -5.46 -4.19
CA ASP A 91 5.94 -4.31 -3.29
C ASP A 91 4.95 -3.25 -3.78
N VAL A 92 5.03 -2.87 -5.06
CA VAL A 92 4.11 -1.89 -5.68
C VAL A 92 2.68 -2.41 -5.66
N SER A 93 2.47 -3.68 -6.01
CA SER A 93 1.14 -4.30 -5.97
C SER A 93 0.56 -4.33 -4.56
N SER A 94 1.38 -4.65 -3.56
CA SER A 94 0.96 -4.64 -2.15
C SER A 94 0.65 -3.22 -1.66
N LEU A 95 1.44 -2.24 -2.08
CA LEU A 95 1.24 -0.84 -1.74
C LEU A 95 -0.08 -0.31 -2.33
N GLU A 96 -0.38 -0.64 -3.58
CA GLU A 96 -1.66 -0.33 -4.24
C GLU A 96 -2.83 -0.94 -3.45
N GLY A 97 -2.77 -2.24 -3.16
CA GLY A 97 -3.80 -2.94 -2.40
C GLY A 97 -4.03 -2.33 -1.02
N ARG A 98 -2.96 -1.91 -0.33
CA ARG A 98 -3.06 -1.22 0.96
C ARG A 98 -3.69 0.16 0.84
N ALA A 99 -3.36 0.91 -0.21
CA ALA A 99 -3.98 2.20 -0.50
C ALA A 99 -5.49 2.06 -0.80
N ARG A 100 -5.90 1.04 -1.57
CA ARG A 100 -7.32 0.72 -1.81
C ARG A 100 -8.07 0.43 -0.52
N SER A 101 -7.50 -0.44 0.33
CA SER A 101 -8.10 -0.78 1.63
C SER A 101 -8.23 0.46 2.52
N PHE A 102 -7.25 1.36 2.47
CA PHE A 102 -7.30 2.62 3.19
C PHE A 102 -8.36 3.59 2.64
N ALA A 103 -8.53 3.64 1.31
CA ALA A 103 -9.60 4.42 0.68
C ALA A 103 -10.99 3.93 1.11
N GLN A 104 -11.19 2.60 1.19
CA GLN A 104 -12.42 2.02 1.73
C GLN A 104 -12.66 2.42 3.19
N MET A 105 -11.60 2.44 4.01
CA MET A 105 -11.68 2.86 5.41
C MET A 105 -12.07 4.33 5.57
N LEU A 106 -11.68 5.19 4.63
CA LEU A 106 -12.05 6.61 4.59
C LEU A 106 -13.40 6.88 3.91
N GLY A 107 -14.01 5.87 3.29
CA GLY A 107 -15.22 6.06 2.47
C GLY A 107 -14.97 6.78 1.15
N CYS A 108 -13.74 6.81 0.65
CA CYS A 108 -13.42 7.34 -0.68
C CYS A 108 -13.97 6.43 -1.79
N GLY A 109 -14.29 7.01 -2.94
CA GLY A 109 -14.55 6.24 -4.16
C GLY A 109 -13.29 5.49 -4.61
N VAL A 110 -13.35 4.16 -4.66
CA VAL A 110 -12.22 3.34 -5.10
C VAL A 110 -12.30 3.13 -6.61
N PRO A 111 -11.34 3.64 -7.38
CA PRO A 111 -11.37 3.53 -8.84
C PRO A 111 -11.16 2.08 -9.28
N ALA A 112 -11.71 1.71 -10.43
CA ALA A 112 -11.40 0.44 -11.07
C ALA A 112 -9.89 0.35 -11.34
N ARG A 113 -9.35 -0.87 -11.26
CA ARG A 113 -7.92 -1.10 -11.54
C ARG A 113 -7.65 -0.77 -13.02
N PRO A 114 -6.58 -0.02 -13.34
CA PRO A 114 -6.20 0.25 -14.72
C PRO A 114 -6.00 -1.05 -15.51
N THR A 115 -6.40 -1.05 -16.78
CA THR A 115 -6.21 -2.21 -17.67
C THR A 115 -4.73 -2.37 -18.01
N LYS A 116 -4.27 -3.62 -18.12
CA LYS A 116 -2.93 -3.92 -18.60
C LYS A 116 -2.87 -3.71 -20.11
N GLU A 117 -1.96 -2.86 -20.57
CA GLU A 117 -1.71 -2.70 -22.00
C GLU A 117 -0.75 -3.79 -22.49
N THR A 118 -1.11 -4.45 -23.59
CA THR A 118 -0.24 -5.42 -24.26
C THR A 118 0.75 -4.65 -25.13
N SER A 119 1.97 -4.47 -24.62
CA SER A 119 3.04 -3.78 -25.33
C SER A 119 3.99 -4.80 -25.96
N ASN A 120 4.30 -4.63 -27.25
CA ASN A 120 5.38 -5.38 -27.91
C ASN A 120 6.74 -4.91 -27.34
N ASN A 121 7.36 -5.74 -26.51
CA ASN A 121 8.58 -5.42 -25.78
C ASN A 121 9.84 -5.57 -26.64
N LEU A 122 10.01 -4.71 -27.66
CA LEU A 122 11.18 -4.74 -28.55
C LEU A 122 12.51 -4.42 -27.83
N PHE A 123 12.47 -3.84 -26.62
CA PHE A 123 13.63 -3.52 -25.78
C PHE A 123 13.30 -3.69 -24.29
N PRO A 124 13.30 -4.94 -23.77
CA PRO A 124 12.82 -5.24 -22.42
C PRO A 124 13.67 -4.59 -21.32
N ASP A 125 15.00 -4.60 -21.46
CA ASP A 125 15.91 -4.10 -20.41
C ASP A 125 15.84 -2.58 -20.24
N SER A 126 15.87 -1.83 -21.36
CA SER A 126 15.73 -0.37 -21.33
C SER A 126 14.37 0.06 -20.77
N ARG A 127 13.31 -0.69 -21.10
CA ARG A 127 11.97 -0.45 -20.56
C ARG A 127 11.89 -0.79 -19.08
N LEU A 128 12.53 -1.86 -18.63
CA LEU A 128 12.59 -2.21 -17.21
C LEU A 128 13.27 -1.08 -16.42
N GLN A 129 14.42 -0.59 -16.88
CA GLN A 129 15.10 0.54 -16.23
C GLN A 129 14.24 1.81 -16.20
N LEU A 130 13.52 2.10 -17.27
CA LEU A 130 12.58 3.22 -17.34
C LEU A 130 11.40 3.05 -16.36
N SER A 131 10.79 1.88 -16.29
CA SER A 131 9.69 1.62 -15.36
C SER A 131 10.16 1.66 -13.90
N LEU A 132 11.33 1.10 -13.60
CA LEU A 132 11.96 1.24 -12.28
C LEU A 132 12.23 2.72 -11.92
N MET A 133 12.64 3.53 -12.90
CA MET A 133 12.78 4.98 -12.75
C MET A 133 11.47 5.64 -12.39
N LYS A 134 10.40 5.36 -13.13
CA LYS A 134 9.07 5.91 -12.83
C LYS A 134 8.61 5.55 -11.42
N VAL A 135 8.78 4.29 -11.00
CA VAL A 135 8.40 3.85 -9.64
C VAL A 135 9.19 4.62 -8.59
N GLN A 136 10.52 4.69 -8.71
CA GLN A 136 11.34 5.45 -7.75
C GLN A 136 10.87 6.89 -7.65
N CYS A 137 10.76 7.54 -8.81
CA CYS A 137 10.33 8.91 -8.95
C CYS A 137 9.00 9.19 -8.24
N TYR A 138 8.01 8.35 -8.52
CA TYR A 138 6.69 8.45 -7.94
C TYR A 138 6.71 8.27 -6.43
N LEU A 139 7.42 7.26 -5.93
CA LEU A 139 7.50 7.00 -4.48
C LEU A 139 8.26 8.11 -3.73
N GLU A 140 9.32 8.68 -4.31
CA GLU A 140 10.01 9.84 -3.73
C GLU A 140 9.07 11.04 -3.61
N LYS A 141 8.29 11.32 -4.66
CA LYS A 141 7.29 12.40 -4.63
C LYS A 141 6.16 12.10 -3.65
N PHE A 142 5.64 10.88 -3.63
CA PHE A 142 4.61 10.44 -2.70
C PHE A 142 5.05 10.62 -1.24
N LEU A 143 6.29 10.27 -0.91
CA LEU A 143 6.82 10.45 0.45
C LEU A 143 7.00 11.92 0.85
N LEU A 144 7.10 12.84 -0.11
CA LEU A 144 7.06 14.28 0.17
C LEU A 144 5.64 14.82 0.33
N ASN A 145 4.62 14.09 -0.12
CA ASN A 145 3.21 14.49 -0.18
C ASN A 145 2.31 13.50 0.56
N LYS A 146 2.77 13.00 1.71
CA LYS A 146 2.07 11.95 2.51
C LYS A 146 0.69 12.41 3.00
N ASP A 147 0.49 13.71 3.14
CA ASP A 147 -0.78 14.32 3.52
C ASP A 147 -1.89 14.03 2.50
N LYS A 148 -1.53 13.80 1.23
CA LYS A 148 -2.47 13.45 0.16
C LYS A 148 -3.19 12.12 0.36
N LEU A 149 -2.67 11.26 1.23
CA LEU A 149 -3.40 10.06 1.66
C LEU A 149 -4.73 10.39 2.35
N LYS A 150 -4.87 11.57 2.94
CA LYS A 150 -6.08 11.97 3.70
C LYS A 150 -7.17 12.59 2.82
N ILE A 151 -6.89 12.80 1.54
CA ILE A 151 -7.75 13.49 0.60
C ILE A 151 -8.21 12.46 -0.44
N CYS A 152 -9.52 12.32 -0.61
CA CYS A 152 -10.07 11.77 -1.85
C CYS A 152 -10.13 12.94 -2.85
#